data_AF-A0A4R5BE76-F1
#
_entry.id   AF-A0A4R5BE76-F1
#
_cell.length_a   1.000
_cell.length_b   1.000
_cell.length_c   1.000
_cell.angle_alpha   90.00
_cell.angle_beta   90.00
_cell.angle_gamma   90.00
#
_symmetry.space_group_name_H-M   'P 1'
#
loop_
_entity.id
_entity.type
_entity.pdbx_description
1 polymer ?
#
loop_
_entity_poly.entity_id
_entity_poly.type
_entity_poly.pdbx_seq_one_letter_code
_entity_poly.pdbx_strand_id
1 'polypeptide(L)'
;MSTGIWFEMILQQMILRDQYVKNPANSEFQFALTEIADECRHSIMFARICQKLEVPAYFPPKLIVEAARLFKSTAGGEVAYGGTLVAEEVLDVMQRDWMRGENVLDVVRTSSKIHVLEESRHMKFAREEIKEHIKGKNALQRQTSAALIALISYGIVSSLVNPRVYKAVGIQPRRGLAAAQANEHRKSMLRNACAGLMGFLDEAGLLTPPAVALYKRVHMI
;
A
#
# COMPACT_ATOMS: atom_id res chain seq x y z
N MET A 1 2.31 -2.84 -11.18
CA MET A 1 0.98 -2.95 -11.80
C MET A 1 0.16 -4.09 -11.21
N SER A 2 0.40 -5.38 -11.51
CA SER A 2 -0.43 -6.48 -10.96
C SER A 2 -0.52 -6.53 -9.43
N THR A 3 0.58 -6.25 -8.73
CA THR A 3 0.57 -6.13 -7.26
C THR A 3 -0.29 -4.95 -6.78
N GLY A 4 -0.29 -3.82 -7.52
CA GLY A 4 -1.13 -2.65 -7.24
C GLY A 4 -2.62 -3.00 -7.34
N ILE A 5 -3.03 -3.62 -8.45
CA ILE A 5 -4.40 -4.13 -8.62
C ILE A 5 -4.81 -5.05 -7.46
N TRP A 6 -3.92 -5.96 -7.04
CA TRP A 6 -4.20 -6.83 -5.90
C TRP A 6 -4.38 -6.06 -4.59
N PHE A 7 -3.58 -5.00 -4.35
CA PHE A 7 -3.77 -4.11 -3.21
C PHE A 7 -5.10 -3.38 -3.30
N GLU A 8 -5.37 -2.66 -4.38
CA GLU A 8 -6.62 -1.90 -4.59
C GLU A 8 -7.86 -2.76 -4.35
N MET A 9 -7.84 -4.03 -4.79
CA MET A 9 -8.93 -4.97 -4.53
C MET A 9 -9.15 -5.25 -3.04
N ILE A 10 -8.08 -5.30 -2.22
CA ILE A 10 -8.17 -5.44 -0.76
C ILE A 10 -8.78 -4.17 -0.15
N LEU A 11 -8.31 -2.99 -0.57
CA LEU A 11 -8.75 -1.69 -0.05
C LEU A 11 -10.24 -1.49 -0.28
N GLN A 12 -10.68 -1.65 -1.53
CA GLN A 12 -12.08 -1.51 -1.93
C GLN A 12 -13.01 -2.41 -1.09
N GLN A 13 -12.59 -3.64 -0.78
CA GLN A 13 -13.39 -4.54 0.06
C GLN A 13 -13.47 -4.10 1.52
N MET A 14 -12.41 -3.49 2.06
CA MET A 14 -12.42 -2.98 3.43
C MET A 14 -13.24 -1.70 3.53
N ILE A 15 -13.06 -0.75 2.60
CA ILE A 15 -13.86 0.49 2.55
C ILE A 15 -15.34 0.13 2.39
N LEU A 16 -15.68 -0.75 1.46
CA LEU A 16 -17.07 -1.16 1.25
C LEU A 16 -17.68 -1.82 2.50
N ARG A 17 -16.92 -2.64 3.25
CA ARG A 17 -17.39 -3.18 4.53
C ARG A 17 -17.59 -2.08 5.57
N ASP A 18 -16.64 -1.15 5.69
CA ASP A 18 -16.71 -0.07 6.66
C ASP A 18 -17.92 0.85 6.41
N GLN A 19 -18.27 1.05 5.14
CA GLN A 19 -19.43 1.84 4.72
C GLN A 19 -20.77 1.09 4.79
N TYR A 20 -20.76 -0.22 5.02
CA TYR A 20 -21.97 -1.04 5.00
C TYR A 20 -22.94 -0.60 6.10
N VAL A 21 -24.12 -0.09 5.71
CA VAL A 21 -25.17 0.44 6.60
C VAL A 21 -24.82 1.80 7.27
N LYS A 22 -23.81 2.53 6.76
CA LYS A 22 -23.61 3.95 7.11
C LYS A 22 -24.61 4.86 6.38
N ASN A 23 -24.81 6.08 6.89
CA ASN A 23 -25.77 7.04 6.33
C ASN A 23 -25.30 7.59 4.96
N PRO A 24 -26.02 7.32 3.85
CA PRO A 24 -25.61 7.79 2.53
C PRO A 24 -25.64 9.31 2.32
N ALA A 25 -26.33 10.04 3.22
CA ALA A 25 -26.34 11.50 3.20
C ALA A 25 -25.03 12.12 3.73
N ASN A 26 -24.18 11.34 4.41
CA ASN A 26 -22.91 11.83 4.93
C ASN A 26 -21.88 12.00 3.81
N SER A 27 -21.07 13.05 3.87
CA SER A 27 -20.00 13.31 2.90
C SER A 27 -18.90 12.24 2.92
N GLU A 28 -18.62 11.65 4.08
CA GLU A 28 -17.66 10.55 4.22
C GLU A 28 -18.09 9.31 3.41
N PHE A 29 -19.34 8.86 3.54
CA PHE A 29 -19.88 7.77 2.72
C PHE A 29 -19.78 8.07 1.21
N GLN A 30 -20.14 9.29 0.79
CA GLN A 30 -20.09 9.70 -0.61
C GLN A 30 -18.65 9.73 -1.14
N PHE A 31 -17.71 10.20 -0.33
CA PHE A 31 -16.29 10.19 -0.68
C PHE A 31 -15.73 8.77 -0.75
N ALA A 32 -16.06 7.91 0.22
CA ALA A 32 -15.63 6.51 0.24
C ALA A 32 -16.10 5.73 -1.01
N LEU A 33 -17.33 5.98 -1.49
CA LEU A 33 -17.79 5.41 -2.76
C LEU A 33 -17.08 6.01 -3.99
N THR A 34 -16.69 7.29 -3.93
CA THR A 34 -15.88 7.92 -4.98
C THR A 34 -14.51 7.26 -5.05
N GLU A 35 -13.86 7.06 -3.90
CA GLU A 35 -12.59 6.35 -3.80
C GLU A 35 -12.68 4.93 -4.38
N ILE A 36 -13.71 4.15 -4.02
CA ILE A 36 -13.91 2.82 -4.63
C ILE A 36 -14.05 2.90 -6.16
N ALA A 37 -14.76 3.91 -6.67
CA ALA A 37 -14.93 4.08 -8.11
C ALA A 37 -13.60 4.46 -8.81
N ASP A 38 -12.74 5.23 -8.13
CA ASP A 38 -11.43 5.61 -8.64
C ASP A 38 -10.48 4.41 -8.63
N GLU A 39 -10.48 3.60 -7.58
CA GLU A 39 -9.72 2.34 -7.54
C GLU A 39 -10.16 1.34 -8.62
N CYS A 40 -11.44 1.31 -8.96
CA CYS A 40 -11.90 0.53 -10.14
C CYS A 40 -11.23 1.03 -11.43
N ARG A 41 -11.09 2.35 -11.61
CA ARG A 41 -10.47 2.95 -12.80
C ARG A 41 -8.95 2.73 -12.80
N HIS A 42 -8.29 2.87 -11.66
CA HIS A 42 -6.87 2.58 -11.45
C HIS A 42 -6.55 1.14 -11.84
N SER A 43 -7.31 0.19 -11.29
CA SER A 43 -7.17 -1.25 -11.59
C SER A 43 -7.32 -1.56 -13.08
N ILE A 44 -8.33 -0.99 -13.74
CA ILE A 44 -8.54 -1.16 -15.18
C ILE A 44 -7.39 -0.53 -15.98
N MET A 45 -6.92 0.65 -15.59
CA MET A 45 -5.77 1.31 -16.22
C MET A 45 -4.52 0.43 -16.12
N PHE A 46 -4.19 -0.08 -14.93
CA PHE A 46 -3.04 -0.97 -14.75
C PHE A 46 -3.18 -2.29 -15.49
N ALA A 47 -4.39 -2.86 -15.57
CA ALA A 47 -4.65 -4.07 -16.35
C ALA A 47 -4.41 -3.84 -17.86
N ARG A 48 -4.89 -2.73 -18.42
CA ARG A 48 -4.67 -2.35 -19.83
C ARG A 48 -3.20 -2.12 -20.14
N ILE A 49 -2.43 -1.57 -19.21
CA ILE A 49 -0.98 -1.40 -19.37
C ILE A 49 -0.27 -2.76 -19.38
N CYS A 50 -0.62 -3.66 -18.45
CA CYS A 50 -0.06 -5.02 -18.47
C CYS A 50 -0.35 -5.73 -19.78
N GLN A 51 -1.58 -5.60 -20.30
CA GLN A 51 -1.97 -6.13 -21.61
C GLN A 51 -1.14 -5.52 -22.75
N LYS A 52 -1.03 -4.18 -22.79
CA LYS A 52 -0.27 -3.47 -23.84
C LYS A 52 1.22 -3.81 -23.86
N LEU A 53 1.79 -4.09 -22.68
CA LEU A 53 3.20 -4.47 -22.53
C LEU A 53 3.43 -5.99 -22.60
N GLU A 54 2.36 -6.77 -22.82
CA GLU A 54 2.40 -8.24 -22.84
C GLU A 54 3.03 -8.85 -21.58
N VAL A 55 2.85 -8.18 -20.44
CA VAL A 55 3.40 -8.59 -19.14
C VAL A 55 2.47 -9.61 -18.50
N PRO A 56 2.96 -10.79 -18.08
CA PRO A 56 2.13 -11.78 -17.42
C PRO A 56 1.66 -11.28 -16.04
N ALA A 57 0.54 -11.82 -15.57
CA ALA A 57 0.04 -11.51 -14.23
C ALA A 57 0.99 -12.04 -13.15
N TYR A 58 1.49 -11.14 -12.30
CA TYR A 58 2.27 -11.48 -11.12
C TYR A 58 1.42 -11.34 -9.87
N PHE A 59 1.42 -12.38 -9.04
CA PHE A 59 0.68 -12.42 -7.77
C PHE A 59 1.62 -12.65 -6.59
N PRO A 60 1.29 -12.14 -5.39
CA PRO A 60 2.03 -12.47 -4.19
C PRO A 60 2.06 -13.98 -3.89
N PRO A 61 2.99 -14.45 -3.03
CA PRO A 61 3.01 -15.83 -2.57
C PRO A 61 1.67 -16.26 -1.95
N LYS A 62 1.29 -17.54 -2.08
CA LYS A 62 0.00 -18.07 -1.58
C LYS A 62 -0.27 -17.73 -0.12
N LEU A 63 0.75 -17.82 0.74
CA LEU A 63 0.62 -17.47 2.16
C LEU A 63 0.21 -16.00 2.36
N ILE A 64 0.78 -15.08 1.56
CA ILE A 64 0.43 -13.65 1.60
C ILE A 64 -0.99 -13.43 1.08
N VAL A 65 -1.40 -14.14 0.03
CA VAL A 65 -2.77 -14.06 -0.50
C VAL A 65 -3.79 -14.50 0.56
N GLU A 66 -3.52 -15.59 1.28
CA GLU A 66 -4.42 -16.08 2.32
C GLU A 66 -4.40 -15.19 3.58
N ALA A 67 -3.24 -14.66 3.97
CA ALA A 67 -3.14 -13.64 5.02
C ALA A 67 -3.94 -12.38 4.66
N ALA A 68 -3.83 -11.92 3.41
CA ALA A 68 -4.61 -10.80 2.91
C ALA A 68 -6.11 -11.11 2.82
N ARG A 69 -6.50 -12.37 2.55
CA ARG A 69 -7.89 -12.81 2.60
C ARG A 69 -8.47 -12.66 4.01
N LEU A 70 -7.71 -13.07 5.03
CA LEU A 70 -8.11 -12.87 6.42
C LEU A 70 -8.18 -11.38 6.76
N PHE A 71 -7.11 -10.63 6.44
CA PHE A 71 -7.00 -9.20 6.71
C PHE A 71 -8.16 -8.42 6.09
N LYS A 72 -8.36 -8.54 4.77
CA LYS A 72 -9.43 -7.82 4.06
C LYS A 72 -10.81 -8.15 4.58
N SER A 73 -11.01 -9.30 5.22
CA SER A 73 -12.29 -9.74 5.78
C SER A 73 -12.51 -9.36 7.25
N THR A 74 -11.46 -9.01 8.00
CA THR A 74 -11.54 -8.82 9.46
C THR A 74 -11.05 -7.48 9.96
N ALA A 75 -10.16 -6.80 9.23
CA ALA A 75 -9.62 -5.52 9.66
C ALA A 75 -10.69 -4.41 9.62
N GLY A 76 -10.70 -3.52 10.61
CA GLY A 76 -11.61 -2.38 10.63
C GLY A 76 -10.93 -1.16 11.22
N GLY A 77 -11.56 -0.01 11.06
CA GLY A 77 -11.07 1.26 11.58
C GLY A 77 -9.63 1.56 11.22
N GLU A 78 -8.86 2.05 12.19
CA GLU A 78 -7.49 2.51 11.97
C GLU A 78 -6.53 1.41 11.50
N VAL A 79 -6.82 0.13 11.74
CA VAL A 79 -5.98 -0.97 11.23
C VAL A 79 -6.23 -1.19 9.74
N ALA A 80 -7.47 -1.08 9.27
CA ALA A 80 -7.79 -1.15 7.84
C ALA A 80 -7.19 0.05 7.11
N TYR A 81 -7.52 1.27 7.54
CA TYR A 81 -7.02 2.51 6.92
C TYR A 81 -5.51 2.68 7.09
N GLY A 82 -4.92 2.24 8.21
CA GLY A 82 -3.47 2.24 8.41
C GLY A 82 -2.74 1.26 7.48
N GLY A 83 -3.31 0.08 7.25
CA GLY A 83 -2.81 -0.87 6.24
C GLY A 83 -2.90 -0.31 4.83
N THR A 84 -4.02 0.34 4.49
CA THR A 84 -4.23 1.06 3.23
C THR A 84 -3.16 2.12 3.02
N LEU A 85 -3.01 3.03 3.99
CA LEU A 85 -2.10 4.17 3.89
C LEU A 85 -0.64 3.74 3.68
N VAL A 86 -0.22 2.62 4.29
CA VAL A 86 1.11 2.06 4.04
C VAL A 86 1.30 1.64 2.58
N ALA A 87 0.31 0.94 2.01
CA ALA A 87 0.40 0.51 0.61
C ALA A 87 0.47 1.74 -0.30
N GLU A 88 -0.42 2.71 -0.10
CA GLU A 88 -0.52 3.89 -0.93
C GLU A 88 0.74 4.76 -0.88
N GLU A 89 1.24 5.10 0.31
CA GLU A 89 2.43 5.97 0.39
C GLU A 89 3.69 5.33 -0.19
N VAL A 90 3.88 4.02 0.01
CA VAL A 90 5.04 3.31 -0.56
C VAL A 90 4.95 3.25 -2.08
N LEU A 91 3.76 2.98 -2.62
CA LEU A 91 3.54 2.94 -4.07
C LEU A 91 3.62 4.34 -4.70
N ASP A 92 3.06 5.37 -4.06
CA ASP A 92 3.09 6.76 -4.49
C ASP A 92 4.52 7.25 -4.71
N VAL A 93 5.45 6.94 -3.79
CA VAL A 93 6.85 7.34 -3.94
C VAL A 93 7.52 6.63 -5.11
N MET A 94 7.28 5.33 -5.27
CA MET A 94 7.79 4.58 -6.42
C MET A 94 7.23 5.14 -7.75
N GLN A 95 5.96 5.52 -7.78
CA GLN A 95 5.33 6.11 -8.95
C GLN A 95 5.84 7.51 -9.25
N ARG A 96 6.08 8.35 -8.23
CA ARG A 96 6.71 9.67 -8.39
C ARG A 96 8.12 9.56 -8.94
N ASP A 97 8.88 8.54 -8.54
CA ASP A 97 10.19 8.24 -9.13
C ASP A 97 10.05 7.87 -10.62
N TRP A 98 9.14 6.94 -10.95
CA TRP A 98 8.90 6.52 -12.32
C TRP A 98 8.41 7.66 -13.23
N MET A 99 7.61 8.59 -12.71
CA MET A 99 7.17 9.78 -13.45
C MET A 99 8.32 10.67 -13.91
N ARG A 100 9.42 10.72 -13.13
CA ARG A 100 10.59 11.57 -13.39
C ARG A 100 11.67 10.85 -14.21
N GLY A 101 11.63 9.52 -14.28
CA GLY A 101 12.64 8.73 -14.99
C GLY A 101 12.58 8.92 -16.51
N GLU A 102 13.65 9.46 -17.09
CA GLU A 102 13.79 9.60 -18.54
C GLU A 102 13.90 8.25 -19.25
N ASN A 103 14.36 7.22 -18.55
CA ASN A 103 14.48 5.83 -19.01
C ASN A 103 13.21 4.97 -18.78
N VAL A 104 12.11 5.59 -18.33
CA VAL A 104 10.84 4.91 -18.09
C VAL A 104 9.91 5.10 -19.29
N LEU A 105 9.24 4.03 -19.72
CA LEU A 105 8.29 4.06 -20.83
C LEU A 105 7.19 5.11 -20.61
N ASP A 106 6.86 5.88 -21.65
CA ASP A 106 5.87 6.97 -21.59
C ASP A 106 4.51 6.57 -21.02
N VAL A 107 4.04 5.36 -21.36
CA VAL A 107 2.78 4.82 -20.86
C VAL A 107 2.82 4.58 -19.34
N VAL A 108 3.98 4.19 -18.80
CA VAL A 108 4.18 3.98 -17.36
C VAL A 108 4.29 5.33 -16.65
N ARG A 109 4.98 6.31 -17.23
CA ARG A 109 5.04 7.67 -16.65
C ARG A 109 3.68 8.34 -16.61
N THR A 110 2.93 8.28 -17.71
CA THR A 110 1.60 8.90 -17.83
C THR A 110 0.61 8.28 -16.84
N SER A 111 0.58 6.95 -16.75
CA SER A 111 -0.30 6.27 -15.79
C SER A 111 0.09 6.54 -14.34
N SER A 112 1.39 6.56 -14.02
CA SER A 112 1.87 6.95 -12.70
C SER A 112 1.46 8.38 -12.36
N LYS A 113 1.52 9.30 -13.31
CA LYS A 113 1.06 10.69 -13.13
C LYS A 113 -0.43 10.79 -12.83
N ILE A 114 -1.26 10.04 -13.56
CA ILE A 114 -2.71 10.01 -13.31
C ILE A 114 -2.97 9.48 -11.89
N HIS A 115 -2.41 8.32 -11.56
CA HIS A 115 -2.58 7.67 -10.27
C HIS A 115 -2.16 8.58 -9.11
N VAL A 116 -0.93 9.12 -9.15
CA VAL A 116 -0.38 9.99 -8.09
C VAL A 116 -1.20 11.25 -7.85
N LEU A 117 -1.80 11.83 -8.90
CA LEU A 117 -2.66 13.00 -8.75
C LEU A 117 -3.96 12.65 -8.02
N GLU A 118 -4.53 11.50 -8.36
CA GLU A 118 -5.77 11.01 -7.77
C GLU A 118 -5.55 10.50 -6.33
N GLU A 119 -4.46 9.79 -6.07
CA GLU A 119 -4.21 9.15 -4.76
C GLU A 119 -3.97 10.15 -3.62
N SER A 120 -3.62 11.39 -3.93
CA SER A 120 -3.43 12.45 -2.94
C SER A 120 -4.68 12.69 -2.07
N ARG A 121 -5.88 12.54 -2.62
CA ARG A 121 -7.15 12.68 -1.88
C ARG A 121 -7.44 11.46 -1.00
N HIS A 122 -7.17 10.25 -1.47
CA HIS A 122 -7.40 8.99 -0.74
C HIS A 122 -6.47 8.90 0.47
N MET A 123 -5.19 9.22 0.28
CA MET A 123 -4.20 9.32 1.35
C MET A 123 -4.60 10.32 2.45
N LYS A 124 -5.23 11.45 2.08
CA LYS A 124 -5.75 12.41 3.07
C LYS A 124 -6.93 11.83 3.83
N PHE A 125 -7.87 11.21 3.12
CA PHE A 125 -9.04 10.56 3.72
C PHE A 125 -8.63 9.45 4.70
N ALA A 126 -7.74 8.54 4.31
CA ALA A 126 -7.24 7.48 5.18
C ALA A 126 -6.59 8.01 6.47
N ARG A 127 -5.85 9.13 6.41
CA ARG A 127 -5.29 9.77 7.62
C ARG A 127 -6.36 10.30 8.56
N GLU A 128 -7.41 10.92 8.02
CA GLU A 128 -8.54 11.40 8.84
C GLU A 128 -9.31 10.23 9.46
N GLU A 129 -9.58 9.16 8.71
CA GLU A 129 -10.22 7.95 9.24
C GLU A 129 -9.39 7.29 10.36
N ILE A 130 -8.06 7.22 10.21
CA ILE A 130 -7.17 6.73 11.28
C ILE A 130 -7.31 7.59 12.54
N LYS A 131 -7.31 8.92 12.41
CA LYS A 131 -7.48 9.83 13.55
C LYS A 131 -8.84 9.67 14.22
N GLU A 132 -9.91 9.56 13.45
CA GLU A 132 -11.25 9.37 14.01
C GLU A 132 -11.36 8.03 14.74
N HIS A 133 -10.88 6.94 14.15
CA HIS A 133 -10.96 5.61 14.75
C HIS A 133 -10.06 5.42 15.97
N ILE A 134 -9.00 6.22 16.13
CA ILE A 134 -8.14 6.14 17.31
C ILE A 134 -8.65 6.97 18.50
N LYS A 135 -9.62 7.87 18.29
CA LYS A 135 -10.25 8.63 19.39
C LYS A 135 -10.89 7.67 20.39
N GLY A 136 -10.64 7.91 21.67
CA GLY A 136 -11.15 7.06 22.76
C GLY A 136 -10.44 5.72 22.95
N LYS A 137 -9.47 5.35 22.10
CA LYS A 137 -8.69 4.11 22.30
C LYS A 137 -7.70 4.23 23.45
N ASN A 138 -7.68 3.22 24.31
CA ASN A 138 -6.71 3.11 25.41
C ASN A 138 -5.32 2.66 24.90
N ALA A 139 -4.32 2.71 25.78
CA ALA A 139 -2.93 2.40 25.42
C ALA A 139 -2.74 0.99 24.85
N LEU A 140 -3.43 -0.02 25.39
CA LEU A 140 -3.33 -1.41 24.92
C LEU A 140 -3.94 -1.58 23.52
N GLN A 141 -5.07 -0.94 23.27
CA GLN A 141 -5.70 -0.92 21.95
C GLN A 141 -4.78 -0.27 20.92
N ARG A 142 -4.19 0.89 21.24
CA ARG A 142 -3.22 1.57 20.36
C ARG A 142 -1.99 0.71 20.09
N GLN A 143 -1.45 0.05 21.12
CA GLN A 143 -0.32 -0.88 20.96
C GLN A 143 -0.66 -2.05 20.04
N THR A 144 -1.86 -2.60 20.17
CA THR A 144 -2.35 -3.69 19.32
C THR A 144 -2.48 -3.22 17.87
N SER A 145 -3.11 -2.06 17.63
CA SER A 145 -3.25 -1.48 16.30
C SER A 145 -1.89 -1.18 15.66
N ALA A 146 -0.96 -0.57 16.41
CA ALA A 146 0.41 -0.32 15.97
C ALA A 146 1.12 -1.59 15.52
N ALA A 147 1.05 -2.66 16.33
CA ALA A 147 1.70 -3.93 16.01
C ALA A 147 1.08 -4.60 14.77
N LEU A 148 -0.25 -4.55 14.63
CA LEU A 148 -0.96 -5.08 13.47
C LEU A 148 -0.60 -4.31 12.20
N ILE A 149 -0.66 -2.98 12.23
CA ILE A 149 -0.28 -2.13 11.08
C ILE A 149 1.15 -2.45 10.67
N ALA A 150 2.10 -2.51 11.61
CA ALA A 150 3.49 -2.84 11.29
C ALA A 150 3.68 -4.24 10.69
N LEU A 151 2.93 -5.24 11.15
CA LEU A 151 2.94 -6.58 10.57
C LEU A 151 2.39 -6.59 9.13
N ILE A 152 1.31 -5.84 8.90
CA ILE A 152 0.72 -5.67 7.57
C ILE A 152 1.72 -4.96 6.64
N SER A 153 2.34 -3.87 7.11
CA SER A 153 3.38 -3.14 6.38
C SER A 153 4.54 -4.05 5.99
N TYR A 154 4.99 -4.91 6.91
CA TYR A 154 6.02 -5.90 6.62
C TYR A 154 5.62 -6.82 5.46
N GLY A 155 4.38 -7.33 5.47
CA GLY A 155 3.83 -8.18 4.42
C GLY A 155 3.73 -7.47 3.07
N ILE A 156 3.26 -6.21 3.06
CA ILE A 156 3.15 -5.35 1.87
C ILE A 156 4.52 -5.12 1.25
N VAL A 157 5.46 -4.55 2.02
CA VAL A 157 6.78 -4.14 1.51
C VAL A 157 7.60 -5.34 1.05
N SER A 158 7.47 -6.48 1.74
CA SER A 158 8.13 -7.74 1.35
C SER A 158 7.55 -8.34 0.06
N SER A 159 6.35 -7.93 -0.36
CA SER A 159 5.63 -8.48 -1.52
C SER A 159 5.65 -7.56 -2.75
N LEU A 160 6.27 -6.38 -2.67
CA LEU A 160 6.29 -5.41 -3.77
C LEU A 160 6.94 -5.96 -5.04
N VAL A 161 7.99 -6.75 -4.91
CA VAL A 161 8.74 -7.32 -6.04
C VAL A 161 8.52 -8.82 -6.12
N ASN A 162 7.85 -9.27 -7.18
CA ASN A 162 7.67 -10.70 -7.42
C ASN A 162 8.98 -11.33 -7.92
N PRO A 163 9.49 -12.43 -7.31
CA PRO A 163 10.74 -13.05 -7.72
C PRO A 163 10.80 -13.49 -9.20
N ARG A 164 9.63 -13.74 -9.82
CA ARG A 164 9.53 -14.14 -11.23
C ARG A 164 9.92 -13.02 -12.20
N VAL A 165 9.89 -11.75 -11.78
CA VAL A 165 10.34 -10.64 -12.66
C VAL A 165 11.82 -10.75 -12.99
N TYR A 166 12.64 -11.25 -12.07
CA TYR A 166 14.05 -11.52 -12.33
C TYR A 166 14.22 -12.61 -13.40
N LYS A 167 13.43 -13.68 -13.31
CA LYS A 167 13.45 -14.76 -14.31
C LYS A 167 13.07 -14.24 -15.69
N ALA A 168 12.11 -13.31 -15.78
CA ALA A 168 11.67 -12.72 -17.04
C ALA A 168 12.78 -11.95 -17.77
N VAL A 169 13.78 -11.45 -17.06
CA VAL A 169 14.95 -10.75 -17.62
C VAL A 169 16.24 -11.58 -17.59
N GLY A 170 16.13 -12.90 -17.45
CA GLY A 170 17.28 -13.81 -17.46
C GLY A 170 18.10 -13.86 -16.16
N ILE A 171 17.62 -13.26 -15.07
CA ILE A 171 18.28 -13.28 -13.76
C ILE A 171 17.70 -14.41 -12.91
N GLN A 172 18.57 -15.23 -12.30
CA GLN A 172 18.12 -16.24 -11.33
C GLN A 172 17.38 -15.57 -10.16
N PRO A 173 16.13 -15.98 -9.83
CA PRO A 173 15.32 -15.29 -8.82
C PRO A 173 16.01 -15.09 -7.47
N ARG A 174 16.72 -16.11 -6.96
CA ARG A 174 17.45 -16.02 -5.69
C ARG A 174 18.53 -14.95 -5.72
N ARG A 175 19.30 -14.87 -6.82
CA ARG A 175 20.34 -13.87 -7.01
C ARG A 175 19.76 -12.46 -7.11
N GLY A 176 18.68 -12.30 -7.88
CA GLY A 176 17.99 -11.01 -8.03
C GLY A 176 17.43 -10.48 -6.71
N LEU A 177 16.78 -11.35 -5.94
CA LEU A 177 16.27 -11.01 -4.60
C LEU A 177 17.40 -10.65 -3.64
N ALA A 178 18.47 -11.45 -3.58
CA ALA A 178 19.61 -11.17 -2.71
C ALA A 178 20.26 -9.81 -3.06
N ALA A 179 20.42 -9.51 -4.35
CA ALA A 179 20.93 -8.22 -4.80
C ALA A 179 20.00 -7.07 -4.39
N ALA A 180 18.68 -7.22 -4.56
CA ALA A 180 17.72 -6.19 -4.15
C ALA A 180 17.64 -5.99 -2.63
N GLN A 181 17.82 -7.06 -1.85
CA GLN A 181 17.88 -7.00 -0.38
C GLN A 181 19.16 -6.34 0.11
N ALA A 182 20.29 -6.56 -0.58
CA ALA A 182 21.57 -5.94 -0.24
C ALA A 182 21.71 -4.49 -0.75
N ASN A 183 20.81 -4.02 -1.63
CA ASN A 183 20.92 -2.72 -2.29
C ASN A 183 20.63 -1.55 -1.33
N GLU A 184 21.66 -0.79 -0.96
CA GLU A 184 21.54 0.38 -0.07
C GLU A 184 20.70 1.53 -0.66
N HIS A 185 20.72 1.72 -1.99
CA HIS A 185 19.85 2.71 -2.64
C HIS A 185 18.37 2.34 -2.45
N ARG A 186 18.03 1.04 -2.56
CA ARG A 186 16.67 0.56 -2.31
C ARG A 186 16.24 0.81 -0.86
N LYS A 187 17.12 0.51 0.09
CA LYS A 187 16.86 0.73 1.53
C LYS A 187 16.69 2.22 1.84
N SER A 188 17.55 3.07 1.28
CA SER A 188 17.45 4.52 1.44
C SER A 188 16.19 5.08 0.81
N MET A 189 15.82 4.60 -0.39
CA MET A 189 14.58 4.99 -1.06
C MET A 189 13.36 4.65 -0.19
N LEU A 190 13.29 3.43 0.38
CA LEU A 190 12.19 3.04 1.25
C LEU A 190 12.09 3.88 2.54
N ARG A 191 13.21 4.18 3.19
CA ARG A 191 13.21 5.07 4.37
C ARG A 191 12.72 6.47 4.04
N ASN A 192 13.21 7.03 2.92
CA ASN A 192 12.78 8.34 2.46
C ASN A 192 11.31 8.34 2.04
N ALA A 193 10.85 7.27 1.40
CA ALA A 193 9.47 7.08 0.99
C ALA A 193 8.51 7.07 2.18
N CYS A 194 8.89 6.38 3.26
CA CYS A 194 8.04 6.18 4.42
C CYS A 194 8.15 7.29 5.46
N ALA A 195 9.03 8.28 5.29
CA ALA A 195 9.28 9.29 6.32
C ALA A 195 8.01 10.05 6.73
N GLY A 196 7.17 10.44 5.75
CA GLY A 196 5.87 11.09 6.00
C GLY A 196 4.90 10.19 6.75
N LEU A 197 4.72 8.96 6.27
CA LEU A 197 3.93 7.92 6.93
C LEU A 197 4.36 7.68 8.38
N MET A 198 5.67 7.51 8.62
CA MET A 198 6.20 7.24 9.97
C MET A 198 5.99 8.42 10.90
N GLY A 199 6.16 9.66 10.41
CA GLY A 199 5.82 10.86 11.17
C GLY A 199 4.33 10.92 11.55
N PHE A 200 3.45 10.62 10.60
CA PHE A 200 2.01 10.57 10.87
C PHE A 200 1.63 9.45 11.86
N LEU A 201 2.19 8.24 11.72
CA LEU A 201 1.92 7.14 12.66
C LEU A 201 2.43 7.46 14.06
N ASP A 202 3.54 8.20 14.19
CA ASP A 202 4.05 8.68 15.47
C ASP A 202 3.10 9.70 16.11
N GLU A 203 2.66 10.71 15.34
CA GLU A 203 1.66 11.70 15.78
C GLU A 203 0.34 11.04 16.22
N ALA A 204 -0.08 9.98 15.52
CA ALA A 204 -1.25 9.20 15.87
C ALA A 204 -1.01 8.27 17.08
N GLY A 205 0.20 8.14 17.62
CA GLY A 205 0.53 7.22 18.70
C GLY A 205 0.48 5.74 18.29
N LEU A 206 0.69 5.47 17.01
CA LEU A 206 0.72 4.14 16.38
C LEU A 206 2.15 3.66 16.08
N LEU A 207 3.17 4.40 16.53
CA LEU A 207 4.58 4.03 16.38
C LEU A 207 5.19 3.50 17.69
N THR A 208 4.86 2.27 18.06
CA THR A 208 5.34 1.65 19.31
C THR A 208 6.69 0.95 19.15
N PRO A 209 7.46 0.68 20.22
CA PRO A 209 8.76 0.01 20.09
C PRO A 209 8.72 -1.34 19.35
N PRO A 210 7.71 -2.22 19.56
CA PRO A 210 7.56 -3.44 18.75
C PRO A 210 7.29 -3.15 17.26
N ALA A 211 6.45 -2.15 16.96
CA ALA A 211 6.16 -1.73 15.59
C ALA A 211 7.43 -1.21 14.89
N VAL A 212 8.21 -0.35 15.57
CA VAL A 212 9.50 0.17 15.09
C VAL A 212 10.46 -0.98 14.75
N ALA A 213 10.52 -2.03 15.56
CA ALA A 213 11.37 -3.19 15.29
C ALA A 213 11.00 -3.89 13.97
N LEU A 214 9.70 -3.97 13.64
CA LEU A 214 9.23 -4.52 12.37
C LEU A 214 9.54 -3.58 11.19
N TYR A 215 9.30 -2.28 11.34
CA TYR A 215 9.59 -1.29 10.29
C TYR A 215 11.08 -1.25 9.91
N LYS A 216 11.98 -1.40 10.89
CA LYS A 216 13.43 -1.49 10.65
C LYS A 216 13.83 -2.69 9.79
N ARG A 217 13.12 -3.82 9.91
CA ARG A 217 13.41 -5.04 9.10
C ARG A 217 13.08 -4.87 7.62
N VAL A 218 12.18 -3.95 7.28
CA VAL A 218 11.81 -3.63 5.90
C VAL A 218 12.32 -2.27 5.44
N HIS A 219 13.19 -1.63 6.25
CA HIS A 219 13.82 -0.35 5.94
C HIS A 219 12.83 0.79 5.70
N MET A 220 11.73 0.81 6.46
CA MET A 220 10.81 1.96 6.49
C MET A 220 11.26 3.03 7.49
N ILE A 221 12.12 2.67 8.43
CA ILE A 221 12.83 3.54 9.40
C ILE A 221 14.31 3.17 9.39
#